data_AF-A0A2L2YAK6-F1
#
_entry.id   AF-A0A2L2YAK6-F1
#
_cell.length_a   1.000
_cell.length_b   1.000
_cell.length_c   1.000
_cell.angle_alpha   90.00
_cell.angle_beta   90.00
_cell.angle_gamma   90.00
#
_symmetry.space_group_name_H-M   'P 1'
#
loop_
_entity.id
_entity.type
_entity.pdbx_description
1 polymer ?
#
loop_
_entity_poly.entity_id
_entity_poly.type
_entity_poly.pdbx_seq_one_letter_code
_entity_poly.pdbx_strand_id
1 'polypeptide(L)'
;ETLVQKKKDALPLWDEMQSNWIGCGVDGSQDYPNVGIAIPKSCCKTGTEACQPYKKGCFPQMLENVKGAITVIGGVAVCLAVV
;
A
#
# COMPACT_ATOMS: atom_id res chain seq x y z
N GLU A 1 -21.51 10.77 -10.56
CA GLU A 1 -20.57 9.64 -10.77
C GLU A 1 -21.28 8.33 -10.46
N THR A 2 -21.03 7.25 -11.23
CA THR A 2 -21.66 5.94 -11.01
C THR A 2 -20.74 5.02 -10.20
N LEU A 3 -21.31 4.03 -9.51
CA LEU A 3 -20.55 3.04 -8.71
C LEU A 3 -19.53 2.26 -9.55
N VAL A 4 -19.84 2.04 -10.82
CA VAL A 4 -18.95 1.37 -11.78
C VAL A 4 -17.70 2.22 -12.06
N GLN A 5 -17.87 3.55 -12.13
CA GLN A 5 -16.76 4.48 -12.37
C GLN A 5 -15.82 4.51 -11.17
N LYS A 6 -16.37 4.65 -9.95
CA LYS A 6 -15.57 4.62 -8.71
C LYS A 6 -14.74 3.34 -8.55
N LYS A 7 -15.29 2.19 -8.98
CA LYS A 7 -14.55 0.92 -8.98
C LYS A 7 -13.38 0.94 -9.97
N LYS A 8 -13.58 1.46 -11.19
CA LYS A 8 -12.52 1.55 -12.20
C LYS A 8 -11.38 2.46 -11.76
N ASP A 9 -11.70 3.58 -11.12
CA ASP A 9 -10.71 4.54 -10.67
C ASP A 9 -9.97 4.07 -9.40
N ALA A 10 -10.59 3.21 -8.60
CA ALA A 10 -9.97 2.63 -7.41
C ALA A 10 -8.91 1.55 -7.73
N LEU A 11 -9.05 0.82 -8.84
CA LEU A 11 -8.09 -0.24 -9.22
C LEU A 11 -6.66 0.26 -9.42
N PRO A 12 -6.37 1.28 -10.25
CA PRO A 12 -5.01 1.76 -10.46
C PRO A 12 -4.41 2.35 -9.19
N LEU A 13 -5.21 3.08 -8.40
CA LEU A 13 -4.78 3.61 -7.11
C LEU A 13 -4.39 2.48 -6.15
N TRP A 14 -5.19 1.42 -6.09
CA TRP A 14 -4.93 0.27 -5.24
C TRP A 14 -3.68 -0.51 -5.67
N ASP A 15 -3.46 -0.67 -6.98
CA ASP A 15 -2.25 -1.31 -7.53
C ASP A 15 -0.99 -0.49 -7.26
N GLU A 16 -1.08 0.83 -7.36
CA GLU A 16 0.02 1.72 -7.05
C GLU A 16 0.39 1.68 -5.56
N MET A 17 -0.62 1.65 -4.67
CA MET A 17 -0.38 1.55 -3.24
C MET A 17 0.33 0.25 -2.86
N GLN A 18 -0.09 -0.88 -3.42
CA GLN A 18 0.55 -2.18 -3.20
C GLN A 18 2.00 -2.20 -3.70
N SER A 19 2.25 -1.60 -4.87
CA SER A 19 3.58 -1.55 -5.49
C SER A 19 4.53 -0.61 -4.73
N ASN A 20 4.06 0.58 -4.35
CA ASN A 20 4.88 1.62 -3.72
C ASN A 20 5.14 1.36 -2.24
N TRP A 21 4.18 0.77 -1.53
CA TRP A 21 4.31 0.51 -0.10
C TRP A 21 4.75 -0.91 0.22
N ILE A 22 5.03 -1.75 -0.78
CA ILE A 22 5.61 -3.09 -0.55
C ILE A 22 4.66 -3.92 0.33
N GLY A 23 3.36 -3.80 0.06
CA GLY A 23 2.28 -4.43 0.80
C GLY A 23 1.35 -5.20 -0.12
N CYS A 24 0.59 -6.15 0.43
CA CYS A 24 -0.39 -6.91 -0.33
C CYS A 24 -1.67 -7.09 0.47
N GLY A 25 -2.82 -6.77 -0.13
CA GLY A 25 -4.09 -6.76 0.58
C GLY A 25 -4.18 -5.64 1.61
N VAL A 26 -5.24 -5.67 2.41
CA VAL A 26 -5.45 -4.75 3.54
C VAL A 26 -4.53 -5.15 4.69
N ASP A 27 -4.65 -6.39 5.18
CA ASP A 27 -3.89 -6.95 6.30
C ASP A 27 -2.85 -7.97 5.85
N GLY A 28 -3.02 -8.57 4.67
CA GLY A 28 -2.02 -9.42 4.06
C GLY A 28 -2.47 -10.02 2.74
N SER A 29 -1.57 -10.74 2.08
CA SER A 29 -1.84 -11.38 0.78
C SER A 29 -3.00 -12.38 0.79
N GLN A 30 -3.38 -12.84 1.98
CA GLN A 30 -4.45 -13.79 2.23
C GLN A 30 -5.84 -13.16 2.05
N ASP A 31 -5.94 -11.84 2.05
CA ASP A 31 -7.21 -11.15 1.84
C ASP A 31 -7.84 -11.52 0.48
N TYR A 32 -7.02 -11.76 -0.54
CA TYR A 32 -7.46 -12.19 -1.86
C TYR A 32 -8.00 -13.63 -1.88
N PRO A 33 -7.22 -14.68 -1.50
CA PRO A 33 -7.72 -16.05 -1.51
C PRO A 33 -8.86 -16.27 -0.51
N ASN A 34 -8.93 -15.51 0.59
CA ASN A 34 -10.05 -15.60 1.55
C ASN A 34 -11.40 -15.21 0.92
N VAL A 35 -11.39 -14.39 -0.12
CA VAL A 35 -12.59 -14.02 -0.89
C VAL A 35 -12.64 -14.69 -2.28
N GLY A 36 -11.79 -15.68 -2.53
CA GLY A 36 -11.75 -16.43 -3.78
C GLY A 36 -11.19 -15.65 -4.98
N ILE A 37 -10.36 -14.64 -4.74
CA ILE A 37 -9.75 -13.82 -5.79
C ILE A 37 -8.24 -14.14 -5.88
N ALA A 38 -7.69 -14.10 -7.10
CA ALA A 38 -6.27 -14.26 -7.32
C ALA A 38 -5.50 -13.03 -6.84
N ILE A 39 -4.31 -13.24 -6.28
CA ILE A 39 -3.42 -12.16 -5.87
C ILE A 39 -3.01 -11.34 -7.11
N PRO A 40 -3.16 -10.00 -7.08
CA PRO A 40 -2.80 -9.15 -8.21
C PRO A 40 -1.29 -9.05 -8.40
N LYS A 41 -0.85 -8.74 -9.63
CA LYS A 41 0.58 -8.60 -9.95
C LYS A 41 1.27 -7.47 -9.19
N SER A 42 0.54 -6.45 -8.79
CA SER A 42 0.99 -5.33 -7.95
C SER A 42 1.46 -5.76 -6.56
N CYS A 43 1.00 -6.91 -6.07
CA CYS A 43 1.51 -7.52 -4.83
C CYS A 43 2.83 -8.26 -4.97
N CYS A 44 3.27 -8.55 -6.20
CA CYS A 44 4.39 -9.45 -6.44
C CYS A 44 5.71 -8.69 -6.34
N LYS A 45 6.67 -9.29 -5.62
CA LYS A 45 8.06 -8.81 -5.65
C LYS A 45 8.61 -8.82 -7.08
N THR A 46 9.32 -7.76 -7.43
CA THR A 46 10.07 -7.68 -8.67
C THR A 46 11.28 -8.62 -8.63
N GLY A 47 11.61 -9.24 -9.78
CA GLY A 47 12.80 -10.08 -9.94
C GLY A 47 12.63 -11.57 -9.65
N THR A 48 11.40 -12.07 -9.45
CA THR A 48 11.13 -13.51 -9.29
C THR A 48 10.27 -14.02 -10.44
N GLU A 49 10.61 -15.18 -11.02
CA GLU A 49 9.84 -15.81 -12.12
C GLU A 49 8.42 -16.19 -11.69
N ALA A 50 8.26 -16.60 -10.42
CA ALA A 50 6.97 -16.81 -9.78
C ALA A 50 6.60 -15.61 -8.91
N CYS A 51 5.33 -15.21 -8.89
CA CYS A 51 4.84 -14.15 -8.02
C CYS A 51 5.09 -14.52 -6.55
N GLN A 52 5.96 -13.77 -5.88
CA GLN A 52 6.11 -13.83 -4.43
C GLN A 52 5.38 -12.64 -3.82
N PRO A 53 4.18 -12.83 -3.25
CA PRO A 53 3.43 -11.72 -2.70
C PRO A 53 4.10 -11.13 -1.47
N TYR A 54 3.90 -9.83 -1.25
CA TYR A 54 4.26 -9.20 0.01
C TYR A 54 3.46 -9.81 1.17
N LYS A 55 4.17 -10.14 2.26
CA LYS A 55 3.56 -10.76 3.44
C LYS A 55 2.78 -9.77 4.30
N LYS A 56 3.21 -8.51 4.32
CA LYS A 56 2.56 -7.44 5.08
C LYS A 56 1.37 -6.88 4.29
N GLY A 57 0.31 -6.52 5.00
CA GLY A 57 -0.80 -5.74 4.47
C GLY A 57 -0.39 -4.31 4.13
N CYS A 58 -1.09 -3.70 3.18
CA CYS A 58 -0.88 -2.28 2.85
C CYS A 58 -1.34 -1.34 3.96
N PHE A 59 -2.37 -1.71 4.72
CA PHE A 59 -2.90 -0.86 5.80
C PHE A 59 -1.91 -0.68 6.96
N PRO A 60 -1.32 -1.74 7.57
CA PRO A 60 -0.31 -1.55 8.60
C PRO A 60 0.93 -0.84 8.06
N GLN A 61 1.35 -1.16 6.84
CA GLN A 61 2.53 -0.55 6.21
C GLN A 61 2.33 0.94 5.90
N MET A 62 1.12 1.33 5.46
CA MET A 62 0.71 2.73 5.35
C MET A 62 0.87 3.46 6.68
N LEU A 63 0.32 2.90 7.76
CA LEU A 63 0.35 3.52 9.07
C LEU A 63 1.78 3.69 9.57
N GLU A 64 2.66 2.71 9.35
CA GLU A 64 4.09 2.82 9.66
C GLU A 64 4.75 3.94 8.84
N ASN A 65 4.50 3.99 7.53
CA ASN A 65 5.07 5.01 6.64
C ASN A 65 4.59 6.43 7.01
N VAL A 66 3.30 6.60 7.31
CA VAL A 66 2.71 7.88 7.71
C VAL A 66 3.25 8.33 9.08
N LYS A 67 3.35 7.42 10.06
CA LYS A 67 3.96 7.74 11.36
C LYS A 67 5.42 8.17 11.21
N GLY A 68 6.19 7.50 10.35
CA GLY A 68 7.55 7.88 10.01
C GLY A 68 7.61 9.28 9.38
N ALA A 69 6.74 9.56 8.40
CA ALA A 69 6.69 10.86 7.73
C ALA A 69 6.33 12.01 8.70
N ILE A 70 5.34 11.82 9.58
CA ILE A 70 4.96 12.81 10.60
C ILE A 70 6.14 13.12 11.53
N THR A 71 6.93 12.10 11.89
CA THR A 71 8.11 12.27 12.75
C THR A 71 9.16 13.16 12.07
N VAL A 72 9.41 12.95 10.78
CA VAL A 72 10.37 13.77 9.99
C VAL A 72 9.86 15.20 9.81
N ILE A 73 8.60 15.36 9.39
CA ILE A 73 8.00 16.69 9.15
C ILE A 73 7.96 17.50 10.46
N GLY A 74 7.55 16.88 11.57
CA GLY A 74 7.54 17.51 12.88
C GLY A 74 8.92 18.00 13.29
N GLY A 75 9.96 17.21 13.06
CA GLY A 75 11.35 17.60 13.35
C GLY A 75 11.80 18.84 12.55
N VAL A 76 11.56 18.86 11.23
CA VAL A 76 11.96 19.99 10.37
C VAL A 76 11.20 21.27 10.71
N ALA A 77 9.89 21.18 10.95
CA ALA A 77 9.06 22.33 11.28
C ALA A 77 9.48 23.00 12.61
N VAL A 78 9.82 22.19 13.62
CA VAL A 78 10.32 22.71 14.91
C VAL A 78 11.67 23.42 14.72
N CYS A 79 12.60 22.85 13.95
CA CYS A 79 13.88 23.50 13.67
C CYS A 79 13.71 24.87 12.98
N LEU A 80 12.79 24.99 12.02
CA LEU A 80 12.50 26.26 11.35
C LEU A 80 11.79 27.28 12.26
N ALA A 81 10.99 26.84 13.22
CA ALA A 81 10.27 27.74 14.13
C ALA A 81 11.17 28.32 15.23
N VAL A 82 12.31 27.68 15.52
CA VAL A 82 13.24 28.08 16.59
C VAL A 82 14.40 28.96 16.08
N VAL A 83 14.68 28.94 14.77
CA VAL A 83 15.72 29.77 14.11
C VAL A 83 15.20 31.16 13.76
#